data_AF-A0AAV8HCR0-F1
#
_entry.id   AF-A0AAV8HCR0-F1
#
_cell.length_a   1.000
_cell.length_b   1.000
_cell.length_c   1.000
_cell.angle_alpha   90.00
_cell.angle_beta   90.00
_cell.angle_gamma   90.00
#
_symmetry.space_group_name_H-M   'P 1'
#
loop_
_entity.id
_entity.type
_entity.pdbx_description
1 polymer ?
#
loop_
_entity_poly.entity_id
_entity_poly.type
_entity_poly.pdbx_seq_one_letter_code
_entity_poly.pdbx_strand_id
1 'polypeptide(L)' 'MEIRKPSTEDGTGVLKDAISDASLPRTRSVKCANCNHSEAVFFQAAAKGEEGLALFFVCCNPNCGHRWRD' A
#
# COMPACT_ATOMS: atom_id res chain seq x y z
N MET A 1 -13.45 -31.85 -1.79
CA MET A 1 -14.00 -30.92 -0.77
C MET A 1 -13.87 -29.52 -1.35
N GLU A 2 -15.01 -29.00 -1.80
CA GLU A 2 -15.36 -27.61 -2.10
C GLU A 2 -14.27 -26.66 -2.62
N ILE A 3 -14.34 -26.38 -3.93
CA ILE A 3 -13.73 -25.21 -4.56
C ILE A 3 -14.34 -23.95 -3.93
N ARG A 4 -13.63 -23.31 -3.00
CA ARG A 4 -14.03 -22.02 -2.41
C ARG A 4 -13.45 -20.88 -3.26
N LYS A 5 -14.30 -20.39 -4.16
CA LYS A 5 -14.42 -19.01 -4.70
C LYS A 5 -13.13 -18.16 -4.79
N PRO A 6 -12.69 -17.72 -5.99
CA PRO A 6 -11.75 -16.60 -6.10
C PRO A 6 -12.49 -15.30 -5.76
N SER A 7 -12.47 -14.93 -4.48
CA SER A 7 -13.09 -13.71 -4.00
C SER A 7 -12.06 -12.59 -4.05
N THR A 8 -11.97 -11.93 -5.20
CA THR A 8 -11.62 -10.51 -5.37
C THR A 8 -10.71 -9.91 -4.28
N GLU A 9 -9.44 -10.32 -4.20
CA GLU A 9 -8.44 -9.69 -3.30
C GLU A 9 -7.01 -9.95 -3.80
N ASP A 10 -6.85 -10.11 -5.11
CA ASP A 10 -5.61 -10.50 -5.80
C ASP A 10 -4.74 -9.27 -6.12
N GLY A 11 -4.86 -8.19 -5.34
CA GLY A 11 -3.87 -7.11 -5.24
C GLY A 11 -3.31 -6.95 -3.83
N THR A 12 -3.90 -7.66 -2.87
CA THR A 12 -3.68 -7.44 -1.43
C THR A 12 -2.43 -8.13 -0.92
N GLY A 13 -1.94 -9.18 -1.60
CA GLY A 13 -0.72 -9.90 -1.21
C GLY A 13 0.50 -8.96 -1.12
N VAL A 14 0.87 -8.36 -2.26
CA VAL A 14 1.99 -7.39 -2.34
C VAL A 14 1.84 -6.22 -1.36
N LEU A 15 0.62 -5.76 -1.11
CA LEU A 15 0.35 -4.67 -0.17
C LEU A 15 0.51 -5.14 1.28
N LYS A 16 0.02 -6.34 1.62
CA LYS A 16 0.20 -6.98 2.93
C LYS A 16 1.68 -7.20 3.24
N ASP A 17 2.47 -7.61 2.25
CA ASP A 17 3.92 -7.77 2.39
C ASP A 17 4.58 -6.42 2.72
N ALA A 18 4.24 -5.35 2.02
CA ALA A 18 4.77 -4.01 2.31
C ALA A 18 4.34 -3.48 3.70
N ILE A 19 3.14 -3.82 4.16
CA ILE A 19 2.63 -3.44 5.50
C ILE A 19 3.25 -4.30 6.61
N SER A 20 3.71 -5.52 6.31
CA SER A 20 4.42 -6.37 7.27
C SER A 20 5.93 -6.16 7.25
N ASP A 21 6.46 -5.58 6.17
CA ASP A 21 7.88 -5.32 6.02
C ASP A 21 8.31 -4.11 6.88
N ALA A 22 9.08 -4.40 7.92
CA ALA A 22 9.62 -3.40 8.84
C ALA A 22 10.86 -2.68 8.29
N SER A 23 11.40 -3.12 7.15
CA SER A 23 12.52 -2.43 6.48
C SER A 23 12.06 -1.23 5.67
N LEU A 24 10.79 -1.21 5.25
CA LEU A 24 10.20 -0.08 4.54
C LEU A 24 9.92 1.12 5.47
N PRO A 25 10.31 2.34 5.06
CA PRO A 25 10.14 3.52 5.87
C PRO A 25 8.65 3.92 5.97
N ARG A 26 8.24 4.28 7.19
CA ARG A 26 6.85 4.64 7.50
C ARG A 26 6.77 6.08 7.97
N THR A 27 5.65 6.71 7.68
CA THR A 27 5.35 8.07 8.09
C THR A 27 3.97 8.13 8.73
N ARG A 28 3.85 9.03 9.71
CA ARG A 28 2.59 9.36 10.38
C ARG A 28 2.12 10.79 10.06
N SER A 29 2.83 11.45 9.15
CA SER A 29 2.52 12.81 8.69
C SER A 29 1.32 12.82 7.73
N VAL A 30 1.16 11.75 6.94
CA VAL A 30 0.03 11.59 6.02
C VAL A 30 -1.05 10.68 6.61
N LYS A 31 -2.29 10.96 6.26
CA LYS A 31 -3.44 10.13 6.63
C LYS A 31 -4.04 9.50 5.38
N CYS A 32 -4.41 8.23 5.48
CA CYS A 32 -5.09 7.54 4.40
C CYS A 32 -6.42 8.22 4.08
N ALA A 33 -6.64 8.61 2.82
CA ALA A 33 -7.90 9.21 2.38
C ALA A 33 -9.11 8.25 2.47
N ASN A 34 -8.86 6.93 2.50
CA ASN A 34 -9.92 5.92 2.52
C ASN A 34 -10.37 5.53 3.93
N CYS A 35 -9.45 5.45 4.91
CA CYS A 35 -9.77 5.01 6.27
C CYS A 35 -9.29 5.95 7.38
N ASN A 36 -8.71 7.10 7.03
CA ASN A 36 -8.14 8.09 7.96
C ASN A 36 -7.04 7.55 8.90
N HIS A 37 -6.47 6.37 8.60
CA HIS A 37 -5.35 5.83 9.35
C HIS A 37 -4.13 6.77 9.24
N SER A 38 -3.54 7.10 10.37
CA SER A 38 -2.43 8.06 10.46
C SER A 38 -1.05 7.40 10.31
N GLU A 39 -1.00 6.30 9.56
CA GLU A 39 0.24 5.56 9.33
C GLU A 39 0.23 4.96 7.93
N ALA A 40 1.27 5.29 7.17
CA ALA A 40 1.47 4.83 5.82
C ALA A 40 2.96 4.55 5.58
N VAL A 41 3.23 3.50 4.82
CA VAL A 41 4.55 3.27 4.21
C VAL A 41 4.71 4.24 3.06
N PHE A 42 5.91 4.79 2.90
CA PHE A 42 6.24 5.57 1.71
C PHE A 42 7.48 4.98 1.02
N PHE A 43 7.53 5.02 -0.30
CA PHE A 43 8.70 4.62 -1.07
C PHE A 43 8.77 5.35 -2.40
N GLN A 44 9.98 5.61 -2.86
CA GLN A 44 10.22 6.21 -4.16
C GLN A 44 10.44 5.10 -5.19
N ALA A 45 9.67 5.13 -6.28
CA ALA A 45 9.82 4.18 -7.38
C ALA A 45 9.65 4.88 -8.72
N ALA A 46 10.29 4.35 -9.76
CA ALA A 46 10.12 4.86 -11.12
C ALA A 46 8.66 4.66 -11.55
N ALA A 47 7.98 5.77 -11.83
CA ALA A 47 6.65 5.73 -12.40
C ALA A 47 6.74 5.41 -13.90
N LYS A 48 5.93 4.45 -14.35
CA LYS A 48 5.95 4.06 -15.77
C LYS A 48 5.55 5.26 -16.64
N GLY A 49 6.49 5.76 -17.43
CA GLY A 49 6.31 6.91 -18.31
C GLY A 49 6.79 8.26 -17.74
N GLU A 50 7.48 8.27 -16.60
CA GLU A 50 8.07 9.48 -16.03
C GLU A 50 9.59 9.36 -15.97
N GLU A 51 10.29 10.44 -16.32
CA GLU A 51 11.76 10.59 -16.26
C GLU A 51 12.24 10.83 -14.81
N GLY A 52 11.62 10.16 -13.82
CA GLY A 52 11.84 10.44 -12.41
C GLY A 52 11.27 9.40 -11.44
N LEU A 53 11.73 9.47 -10.19
CA LEU A 53 11.16 8.70 -9.09
C LEU A 53 9.93 9.42 -8.55
N ALA A 54 8.81 8.71 -8.47
CA ALA A 54 7.59 9.18 -7.83
C ALA A 54 7.46 8.61 -6.43
N LEU A 55 6.86 9.36 -5.52
CA LEU A 55 6.70 8.99 -4.12
C LEU A 55 5.32 8.33 -3.93
N PHE A 56 5.35 7.04 -3.59
CA PHE A 56 4.15 6.25 -3.37
C PHE A 56 3.90 6.08 -1.89
N PHE A 57 2.62 6.07 -1.52
CA PHE A 57 2.14 5.86 -0.17
C PHE A 57 1.22 4.64 -0.13
N VAL A 58 1.36 3.83 0.93
CA VAL A 58 0.51 2.66 1.17
C VAL A 58 0.05 2.69 2.62
N CYS A 59 -1.27 2.61 2.84
CA CYS A 59 -1.84 2.59 4.17
C CYS A 59 -1.43 1.32 4.93
N CYS A 60 -0.97 1.48 6.18
CA CYS A 60 -0.61 0.36 7.05
C CYS A 60 -1.79 -0.38 7.68
N ASN A 61 -3.04 0.04 7.40
CA ASN A 61 -4.20 -0.67 7.93
C ASN A 61 -4.45 -1.94 7.10
N PRO A 62 -4.36 -3.15 7.69
CA PRO A 62 -4.57 -4.41 6.98
C PRO A 62 -5.99 -4.56 6.42
N ASN A 63 -6.95 -3.80 6.96
CA ASN A 63 -8.32 -3.76 6.46
C ASN A 63 -8.51 -2.72 5.34
N CYS A 64 -7.48 -1.94 4.99
CA CYS A 64 -7.57 -0.89 3.98
C CYS A 64 -6.63 -1.13 2.80
N GLY A 65 -5.31 -1.23 3.05
CA GLY A 65 -4.31 -1.40 2.00
C GLY A 65 -4.34 -0.34 0.88
N HIS A 66 -4.96 0.82 1.10
CA HIS A 66 -5.10 1.84 0.08
C HIS A 66 -3.72 2.37 -0.31
N ARG A 67 -3.42 2.40 -1.60
CA ARG A 67 -2.19 2.96 -2.16
C ARG A 67 -2.51 4.21 -2.98
N TRP A 68 -1.71 5.24 -2.81
CA TRP A 68 -1.82 6.49 -3.56
C TRP A 68 -0.44 7.08 -3.81
N ARG A 69 -0.38 8.12 -4.63
CA ARG A 69 0.86 8.85 -4.96
C ARG A 69 0.65 10.31 -4.59
N ASP A 70 1.71 10.96 -4.12
CA ASP A 70 1.84 12.43 -4.04
C ASP A 70 2.75 12.91 -5.17
#